data_AF-A0A956JH46-F1
#
_entry.id   AF-A0A956JH46-F1
#
_cell.length_a   1.000
_cell.length_b   1.000
_cell.length_c   1.000
_cell.angle_alpha   90.00
_cell.angle_beta   90.00
_cell.angle_gamma   90.00
#
_symmetry.space_group_name_H-M   'P 1'
#
loop_
_entity.id
_entity.type
_entity.pdbx_description
1 polymer ?
#
loop_
_entity_poly.entity_id
_entity_poly.type
_entity_poly.pdbx_seq_one_letter_code
_entity_poly.pdbx_strand_id
1 'polypeptide(L)'
;MQRDSNHDNDLQLLLAYADDHSPVLPDGLERDAAERHEEEEGAEGRSFYDPGAAGNDLAAQGWGIVAPEGEEGDRLLAAIEPLIKARRAQIQGDHVVYRVKPKMTAAEVDSWRRDVYEKADPDEQPLYQLFLGDLDQVPLGLQQTQSIDSCVGRLAFDKIEDYEAYVDKLLRWERAPAAAGGDLLLHTVHDGTPATSIGARGLMEPIYAEAAEAAAKGRLPLRELLRSGDPDSPDPAQLKAALDGREAGVLFTLSHGEGAPRRDWASEADKRAGQGAMSFGSAGRLRGDDIRSGAFLPGGVWFMFACYGAGTPDDSRFRHWLQQLRDAGKFRGKPEAVLKSLPKEGERPFVAALPRAALANPKGPVAFIGHLDLAWTYSFQELDRGRKDSTAGKFYKVVRSLLRGDRVGISLREIARHYVEKNQALTNNMDERKAKEVQGESVADDRVEMAHLWMARQDLAGYVTLGDPAARLAFTSPQPSRSQQSQRPQQIQAPIELNSAPPQAQQTQQAQQAQQIQQVEQTQEAAQAEPVEQSTQTSTPAREVDPAELDRMVEAVHAMIVGDLGMRALTKEYGVDRSTLTRWLSAYSDAGREALRKLKADEG
;
A
#
# COMPACT_ATOMS: atom_id res chain seq x y z
N MET A 1 -13.30 -28.62 -54.27
CA MET A 1 -13.78 -27.43 -53.55
C MET A 1 -12.98 -27.37 -52.26
N GLN A 2 -11.71 -26.94 -52.37
CA GLN A 2 -10.84 -26.68 -51.22
C GLN A 2 -11.34 -25.37 -50.62
N ARG A 3 -11.78 -25.42 -49.36
CA ARG A 3 -11.87 -24.21 -48.53
C ARG A 3 -10.46 -24.01 -48.00
N ASP A 4 -9.72 -23.08 -48.60
CA ASP A 4 -8.58 -22.47 -47.93
C ASP A 4 -9.15 -21.63 -46.79
N SER A 5 -9.31 -22.23 -45.60
CA SER A 5 -9.50 -21.50 -44.36
C SER A 5 -8.16 -20.90 -43.99
N ASN A 6 -8.11 -19.57 -43.94
CA ASN A 6 -6.93 -18.77 -43.69
C ASN A 6 -6.52 -18.89 -42.20
N HIS A 7 -5.98 -20.04 -41.79
CA HIS A 7 -5.57 -20.35 -40.40
C HIS A 7 -4.30 -19.61 -39.95
N ASP A 8 -3.60 -18.92 -40.86
CA ASP A 8 -2.42 -18.10 -40.53
C ASP A 8 -2.71 -16.97 -39.53
N ASN A 9 -4.00 -16.68 -39.27
CA ASN A 9 -4.42 -15.66 -38.31
C ASN A 9 -4.99 -16.21 -36.99
N ASP A 10 -5.14 -17.53 -36.81
CA ASP A 10 -5.72 -18.08 -35.57
C ASP A 10 -4.68 -18.09 -34.42
N LEU A 11 -5.13 -17.90 -33.17
CA LEU A 11 -4.25 -17.96 -31.99
C LEU A 11 -3.82 -19.42 -31.75
N GLN A 12 -2.54 -19.72 -31.94
CA GLN A 12 -2.00 -21.08 -31.91
C GLN A 12 -1.52 -21.51 -30.51
N LEU A 13 -1.68 -22.81 -30.18
CA LEU A 13 -1.11 -23.41 -28.98
C LEU A 13 0.31 -23.93 -29.25
N LEU A 14 1.30 -23.47 -28.46
CA LEU A 14 2.70 -23.92 -28.54
C LEU A 14 2.95 -25.24 -27.78
N LEU A 15 2.20 -26.29 -28.11
CA LEU A 15 2.33 -27.61 -27.50
C LEU A 15 2.29 -28.69 -28.59
N ALA A 16 3.24 -29.62 -28.53
CA ALA A 16 3.29 -30.79 -29.39
C ALA A 16 3.18 -32.08 -28.57
N TYR A 17 2.58 -33.12 -29.15
CA TYR A 17 2.61 -34.46 -28.60
C TYR A 17 4.05 -34.98 -28.55
N ALA A 18 4.44 -35.62 -27.46
CA ALA A 18 5.83 -36.02 -27.25
C ALA A 18 6.25 -37.24 -28.09
N ASP A 19 5.30 -38.05 -28.54
CA ASP A 19 5.49 -39.30 -29.27
C ASP A 19 5.56 -39.11 -30.79
N ASP A 20 4.78 -38.19 -31.36
CA ASP A 20 4.78 -37.92 -32.81
C ASP A 20 5.14 -36.47 -33.18
N HIS A 21 5.36 -35.60 -32.20
CA HIS A 21 5.72 -34.19 -32.36
C HIS A 21 4.69 -33.35 -33.14
N SER A 22 3.46 -33.85 -33.29
CA SER A 22 2.37 -33.08 -33.91
C SER A 22 1.76 -32.06 -32.94
N PRO A 23 1.23 -30.92 -33.43
CA PRO A 23 0.58 -29.92 -32.58
C PRO A 23 -0.65 -30.47 -31.85
N VAL A 24 -0.81 -30.15 -30.56
CA VAL A 24 -1.92 -30.66 -29.72
C VAL A 24 -3.27 -30.01 -30.06
N LEU A 25 -3.28 -28.76 -30.51
CA LEU A 25 -4.48 -28.05 -30.99
C LEU A 25 -4.16 -27.36 -32.33
N PRO A 26 -4.26 -28.08 -33.47
CA PRO A 26 -3.82 -27.58 -34.78
C PRO A 26 -4.74 -26.50 -35.36
N ASP A 27 -5.99 -26.45 -34.93
CA ASP A 27 -6.98 -25.49 -35.42
C ASP A 27 -6.88 -24.12 -34.71
N GLY A 28 -6.10 -24.02 -33.63
CA GLY A 28 -5.98 -22.79 -32.84
C GLY A 28 -7.30 -22.31 -32.22
N LEU A 29 -7.32 -21.05 -31.77
CA LEU A 29 -8.53 -20.32 -31.38
C LEU A 29 -8.80 -19.23 -32.43
N GLU A 30 -10.02 -19.15 -32.93
CA GLU A 30 -10.42 -18.16 -33.96
C GLU A 30 -10.15 -16.72 -33.49
N ARG A 31 -9.44 -15.94 -34.31
CA ARG A 31 -9.00 -14.56 -33.96
C ARG A 31 -10.15 -13.58 -33.71
N ASP A 32 -11.32 -13.81 -34.33
CA ASP A 32 -12.55 -13.02 -34.11
C ASP A 32 -13.03 -13.04 -32.64
N ALA A 33 -12.56 -13.99 -31.83
CA ALA A 33 -12.77 -14.03 -30.39
C ALA A 33 -11.87 -13.07 -29.60
N ALA A 34 -10.85 -12.45 -30.21
CA ALA A 34 -9.76 -11.74 -29.52
C ALA A 34 -9.26 -10.42 -30.15
N GLU A 35 -9.77 -9.94 -31.29
CA GLU A 35 -9.12 -8.79 -31.97
C GLU A 35 -9.22 -7.42 -31.27
N ARG A 36 -8.05 -6.82 -31.02
CA ARG A 36 -7.41 -5.87 -31.95
C ARG A 36 -5.90 -5.80 -31.71
N HIS A 37 -5.05 -6.05 -32.71
CA HIS A 37 -3.72 -5.44 -32.84
C HIS A 37 -3.14 -5.62 -34.25
N GLU A 38 -2.57 -4.53 -34.78
CA GLU A 38 -1.70 -4.43 -35.95
C GLU A 38 -0.23 -4.58 -35.50
N GLU A 39 0.59 -5.27 -36.29
CA GLU A 39 2.05 -5.40 -36.12
C GLU A 39 2.78 -4.33 -36.93
N GLU A 40 3.89 -3.79 -36.41
CA GLU A 40 4.95 -3.23 -37.28
C GLU A 40 6.34 -3.11 -36.62
N GLU A 41 7.31 -2.85 -37.50
CA GLU A 41 8.75 -3.14 -37.47
C GLU A 41 9.59 -2.40 -36.41
N GLY A 42 10.62 -3.09 -35.89
CA GLY A 42 11.53 -2.58 -34.86
C GLY A 42 12.53 -1.55 -35.38
N ALA A 43 12.61 -0.42 -34.68
CA ALA A 43 13.68 0.56 -34.83
C ALA A 43 14.81 0.29 -33.81
N GLU A 44 16.05 0.50 -34.22
CA GLU A 44 17.23 0.40 -33.35
C GLU A 44 17.36 1.67 -32.47
N GLY A 45 16.96 1.59 -31.21
CA GLY A 45 17.05 2.66 -30.20
C GLY A 45 18.02 2.34 -29.05
N ARG A 46 18.42 3.37 -28.28
CA ARG A 46 19.31 3.27 -27.11
C ARG A 46 18.47 3.22 -25.81
N SER A 47 18.83 2.29 -24.93
CA SER A 47 18.12 1.89 -23.70
C SER A 47 17.95 2.94 -22.59
N PHE A 48 16.70 3.11 -22.14
CA PHE A 48 16.20 3.85 -20.97
C PHE A 48 15.53 2.92 -19.93
N TYR A 49 15.46 1.60 -20.15
CA TYR A 49 14.88 0.62 -19.22
C TYR A 49 15.71 -0.67 -19.15
N ASP A 50 16.40 -0.88 -18.01
CA ASP A 50 17.05 -2.16 -17.70
C ASP A 50 16.30 -2.86 -16.54
N PRO A 51 15.51 -3.93 -16.80
CA PRO A 51 14.82 -4.69 -15.75
C PRO A 51 15.77 -5.44 -14.80
N GLY A 52 17.07 -5.54 -15.15
CA GLY A 52 18.16 -6.02 -14.31
C GLY A 52 18.93 -4.92 -13.57
N ALA A 53 18.74 -3.64 -13.92
CA ALA A 53 19.34 -2.52 -13.19
C ALA A 53 18.60 -2.24 -11.89
N ALA A 54 19.31 -1.65 -10.93
CA ALA A 54 18.67 -1.18 -9.71
C ALA A 54 17.64 -0.10 -10.06
N GLY A 55 16.36 -0.34 -9.79
CA GLY A 55 15.27 0.58 -10.15
C GLY A 55 15.43 2.01 -9.60
N ASN A 56 16.35 2.26 -8.67
CA ASN A 56 16.67 3.58 -8.13
C ASN A 56 17.64 4.42 -9.01
N ASP A 57 18.30 3.79 -9.98
CA ASP A 57 19.20 4.45 -10.94
C ASP A 57 18.41 5.20 -12.01
N LEU A 58 18.16 6.47 -11.76
CA LEU A 58 17.36 7.31 -12.66
C LEU A 58 17.94 7.39 -14.08
N ALA A 59 19.26 7.30 -14.26
CA ALA A 59 19.87 7.37 -15.59
C ALA A 59 19.57 6.12 -16.43
N ALA A 60 19.53 4.95 -15.79
CA ALA A 60 19.21 3.70 -16.44
C ALA A 60 17.70 3.43 -16.58
N GLN A 61 16.86 4.21 -15.88
CA GLN A 61 15.41 3.97 -15.77
C GLN A 61 14.55 5.06 -16.43
N GLY A 62 15.16 6.16 -16.86
CA GLY A 62 14.47 7.25 -17.56
C GLY A 62 13.52 8.07 -16.68
N TRP A 63 13.06 9.19 -17.22
CA TRP A 63 12.07 10.06 -16.59
C TRP A 63 11.22 10.72 -17.67
N GLY A 64 9.91 10.76 -17.47
CA GLY A 64 8.95 11.33 -18.41
C GLY A 64 7.85 12.11 -17.72
N ILE A 65 7.05 12.82 -18.52
CA ILE A 65 5.96 13.67 -18.06
C ILE A 65 4.67 13.25 -18.77
N VAL A 66 3.56 13.24 -18.01
CA VAL A 66 2.21 13.19 -18.55
C VAL A 66 1.53 14.53 -18.27
N ALA A 67 1.13 15.26 -19.31
CA ALA A 67 0.53 16.58 -19.21
C ALA A 67 -0.77 16.69 -20.02
N PRO A 68 -1.75 17.53 -19.62
CA PRO A 68 -2.98 17.72 -20.38
C PRO A 68 -2.70 18.28 -21.77
N GLU A 69 -3.53 17.99 -22.76
CA GLU A 69 -3.47 18.66 -24.06
C GLU A 69 -3.81 20.16 -24.00
N GLY A 70 -3.34 20.93 -24.98
CA GLY A 70 -3.65 22.36 -25.15
C GLY A 70 -2.86 23.33 -24.26
N GLU A 71 -3.24 24.60 -24.29
CA GLU A 71 -2.50 25.72 -23.67
C GLU A 71 -2.29 25.55 -22.16
N GLU A 72 -3.22 24.89 -21.47
CA GLU A 72 -3.09 24.61 -20.04
C GLU A 72 -1.89 23.71 -19.75
N GLY A 73 -1.76 22.60 -20.49
CA GLY A 73 -0.60 21.73 -20.34
C GLY A 73 0.71 22.40 -20.73
N ASP A 74 0.69 23.32 -21.70
CA ASP A 74 1.89 24.09 -22.09
C ASP A 74 2.34 25.02 -20.96
N ARG A 75 1.39 25.67 -20.30
CA ARG A 75 1.67 26.50 -19.10
C ARG A 75 2.24 25.66 -17.95
N LEU A 76 1.69 24.48 -17.70
CA LEU A 76 2.19 23.58 -16.65
C LEU A 76 3.61 23.08 -16.95
N LEU A 77 3.91 22.71 -18.20
CA LEU A 77 5.27 22.33 -18.61
C LEU A 77 6.25 23.50 -18.43
N ALA A 78 5.88 24.70 -18.87
CA ALA A 78 6.70 25.89 -18.71
C ALA A 78 7.01 26.20 -17.24
N ALA A 79 6.03 26.04 -16.35
CA ALA A 79 6.19 26.27 -14.91
C ALA A 79 7.20 25.33 -14.25
N ILE A 80 7.39 24.12 -14.79
CA ILE A 80 8.33 23.12 -14.27
C ILE A 80 9.60 22.95 -15.11
N GLU A 81 9.85 23.84 -16.08
CA GLU A 81 11.04 23.80 -16.94
C GLU A 81 12.37 23.66 -16.16
N PRO A 82 12.58 24.32 -14.99
CA PRO A 82 13.79 24.10 -14.21
C PRO A 82 13.95 22.64 -13.73
N LEU A 83 12.84 21.95 -13.41
CA LEU A 83 12.85 20.54 -13.04
C LEU A 83 13.16 19.66 -14.24
N ILE A 84 12.52 19.93 -15.40
CA ILE A 84 12.79 19.22 -16.66
C ILE A 84 14.28 19.25 -16.98
N LYS A 85 14.88 20.44 -16.95
CA LYS A 85 16.33 20.61 -17.19
C LYS A 85 17.18 19.83 -16.20
N ALA A 86 16.81 19.83 -14.92
CA ALA A 86 17.54 19.07 -13.90
C ALA A 86 17.43 17.56 -14.10
N ARG A 87 16.26 17.05 -14.47
CA ARG A 87 16.02 15.62 -14.72
C ARG A 87 16.72 15.15 -15.99
N ARG A 88 16.67 15.91 -17.09
CA ARG A 88 17.45 15.65 -18.31
C ARG A 88 18.94 15.51 -18.03
N ALA A 89 19.49 16.38 -17.18
CA ALA A 89 20.89 16.29 -16.77
C ALA A 89 21.19 15.04 -15.92
N GLN A 90 20.26 14.62 -15.05
CA GLN A 90 20.42 13.41 -14.23
C GLN A 90 20.27 12.12 -15.05
N ILE A 91 19.37 12.09 -16.02
CA ILE A 91 19.18 10.93 -16.91
C ILE A 91 20.22 10.86 -18.03
N GLN A 92 20.99 11.94 -18.24
CA GLN A 92 22.00 12.05 -19.31
C GLN A 92 21.41 11.82 -20.71
N GLY A 93 20.16 12.24 -20.89
CA GLY A 93 19.36 11.97 -22.08
C GLY A 93 18.18 12.91 -22.18
N ASP A 94 17.29 12.62 -23.13
CA ASP A 94 16.02 13.31 -23.20
C ASP A 94 14.94 12.62 -22.39
N HIS A 95 13.82 13.31 -22.23
CA HIS A 95 12.63 12.87 -21.54
C HIS A 95 11.47 12.77 -22.53
N VAL A 96 10.52 11.89 -22.24
CA VAL A 96 9.29 11.76 -23.03
C VAL A 96 8.20 12.62 -22.41
N VAL A 97 7.44 13.32 -23.25
CA VAL A 97 6.24 14.06 -22.83
C VAL A 97 5.02 13.45 -23.50
N TYR A 98 4.14 12.85 -22.71
CA TYR A 98 2.86 12.38 -23.16
C TYR A 98 1.79 13.45 -22.95
N ARG A 99 1.08 13.79 -24.03
CA ARG A 99 -0.07 14.69 -23.99
C ARG A 99 -1.34 13.87 -23.92
N VAL A 100 -2.22 14.20 -22.97
CA VAL A 100 -3.42 13.41 -22.70
C VAL A 100 -4.68 14.25 -22.69
N LYS A 101 -5.74 13.67 -23.24
CA LYS A 101 -7.08 14.22 -23.22
C LYS A 101 -7.61 14.24 -21.77
N PRO A 102 -8.28 15.32 -21.32
CA PRO A 102 -8.92 15.35 -20.02
C PRO A 102 -10.14 14.41 -19.96
N LYS A 103 -10.50 13.97 -18.74
CA LYS A 103 -11.71 13.17 -18.46
C LYS A 103 -11.86 11.88 -19.28
N MET A 104 -10.75 11.18 -19.55
CA MET A 104 -10.80 9.86 -20.20
C MET A 104 -11.53 8.83 -19.35
N THR A 105 -12.39 8.05 -20.00
CA THR A 105 -13.02 6.84 -19.45
C THR A 105 -11.99 5.72 -19.25
N ALA A 106 -12.35 4.68 -18.48
CA ALA A 106 -11.48 3.51 -18.29
C ALA A 106 -11.07 2.86 -19.64
N ALA A 107 -12.01 2.72 -20.58
CA ALA A 107 -11.73 2.15 -21.90
C ALA A 107 -10.80 3.04 -22.75
N GLU A 108 -10.95 4.37 -22.65
CA GLU A 108 -10.03 5.31 -23.31
C GLU A 108 -8.63 5.25 -22.67
N VAL A 109 -8.52 5.10 -21.34
CA VAL A 109 -7.24 4.91 -20.63
C VAL A 109 -6.55 3.63 -21.09
N ASP A 110 -7.28 2.51 -21.14
CA ASP A 110 -6.72 1.22 -21.59
C ASP A 110 -6.28 1.29 -23.04
N SER A 111 -7.05 1.96 -23.90
CA SER A 111 -6.69 2.16 -25.31
C SER A 111 -5.46 3.05 -25.44
N TRP A 112 -5.38 4.16 -24.70
CA TRP A 112 -4.19 5.02 -24.70
C TRP A 112 -2.94 4.28 -24.24
N ARG A 113 -3.03 3.44 -23.21
CA ARG A 113 -1.86 2.67 -22.74
C ARG A 113 -1.37 1.73 -23.83
N ARG A 114 -2.26 0.95 -24.45
CA ARG A 114 -1.89 0.06 -25.56
C ARG A 114 -1.35 0.82 -26.77
N ASP A 115 -2.04 1.87 -27.20
CA ASP A 115 -1.78 2.53 -28.48
C ASP A 115 -0.70 3.62 -28.43
N VAL A 116 -0.34 4.11 -27.24
CA VAL A 116 0.62 5.20 -27.07
C VAL A 116 1.79 4.79 -26.19
N TYR A 117 1.53 4.19 -25.03
CA TYR A 117 2.59 3.86 -24.08
C TYR A 117 3.31 2.55 -24.46
N GLU A 118 2.56 1.46 -24.64
CA GLU A 118 3.10 0.12 -24.91
C GLU A 118 3.63 -0.03 -26.35
N LYS A 119 3.17 0.80 -27.29
CA LYS A 119 3.72 0.86 -28.65
C LYS A 119 5.07 1.57 -28.74
N ALA A 120 5.45 2.36 -27.73
CA ALA A 120 6.78 2.94 -27.71
C ALA A 120 7.82 1.83 -27.56
N ASP A 121 9.01 2.03 -28.15
CA ASP A 121 10.14 1.13 -27.95
C ASP A 121 10.30 0.85 -26.44
N PRO A 122 10.35 -0.42 -25.98
CA PRO A 122 10.55 -0.74 -24.57
C PRO A 122 11.75 -0.05 -23.97
N ASP A 123 12.78 0.18 -24.78
CA ASP A 123 13.97 0.92 -24.40
C ASP A 123 13.71 2.42 -24.27
N GLU A 124 12.60 2.99 -24.73
CA GLU A 124 12.24 4.42 -24.61
C GLU A 124 11.22 4.71 -23.49
N GLN A 125 10.70 3.68 -22.82
CA GLN A 125 9.66 3.83 -21.80
C GLN A 125 10.24 4.27 -20.46
N PRO A 126 9.88 5.47 -19.94
CA PRO A 126 10.42 5.94 -18.67
C PRO A 126 9.74 5.26 -17.48
N LEU A 127 10.54 4.67 -16.59
CA LEU A 127 10.05 4.14 -15.32
C LEU A 127 9.42 5.25 -14.47
N TYR A 128 10.04 6.44 -14.40
CA TYR A 128 9.53 7.53 -13.58
C TYR A 128 8.65 8.46 -14.41
N GLN A 129 7.40 8.66 -13.99
CA GLN A 129 6.43 9.49 -14.72
C GLN A 129 5.82 10.56 -13.80
N LEU A 130 6.06 11.83 -14.12
CA LEU A 130 5.46 12.97 -13.43
C LEU A 130 4.18 13.42 -14.14
N PHE A 131 3.05 13.31 -13.46
CA PHE A 131 1.75 13.78 -13.92
C PHE A 131 1.55 15.25 -13.55
N LEU A 132 1.17 16.08 -14.51
CA LEU A 132 0.84 17.48 -14.29
C LEU A 132 -0.67 17.69 -14.40
N GLY A 133 -1.22 18.45 -13.46
CA GLY A 133 -2.63 18.81 -13.44
C GLY A 133 -3.46 17.96 -12.49
N ASP A 134 -4.66 18.48 -12.21
CA ASP A 134 -5.63 17.91 -11.30
C ASP A 134 -6.34 16.67 -11.89
N LEU A 135 -7.19 16.02 -11.10
CA LEU A 135 -7.82 14.74 -11.46
C LEU A 135 -8.81 14.85 -12.64
N ASP A 136 -9.35 16.04 -12.92
CA ASP A 136 -10.19 16.28 -14.10
C ASP A 136 -9.39 16.58 -15.36
N GLN A 137 -8.17 17.11 -15.20
CA GLN A 137 -7.26 17.43 -16.29
C GLN A 137 -6.47 16.19 -16.75
N VAL A 138 -5.98 15.39 -15.79
CA VAL A 138 -5.38 14.08 -16.04
C VAL A 138 -6.05 13.04 -15.14
N PRO A 139 -6.85 12.10 -15.68
CA PRO A 139 -7.67 11.19 -14.89
C PRO A 139 -6.90 10.35 -13.88
N LEU A 140 -7.54 10.04 -12.75
CA LEU A 140 -7.00 9.10 -11.75
C LEU A 140 -6.79 7.71 -12.34
N GLY A 141 -7.74 7.23 -13.15
CA GLY A 141 -7.64 5.92 -13.80
C GLY A 141 -6.33 5.75 -14.57
N LEU A 142 -5.91 6.78 -15.31
CA LEU A 142 -4.64 6.77 -16.03
C LEU A 142 -3.43 6.64 -15.10
N GLN A 143 -3.40 7.41 -14.01
CA GLN A 143 -2.33 7.31 -13.01
C GLN A 143 -2.28 5.91 -12.37
N GLN A 144 -3.43 5.33 -12.04
CA GLN A 144 -3.50 3.99 -11.47
C GLN A 144 -3.03 2.91 -12.45
N THR A 145 -3.40 3.02 -13.74
CA THR A 145 -2.96 2.08 -14.78
C THR A 145 -1.45 2.19 -15.01
N GLN A 146 -0.89 3.40 -15.10
CA GLN A 146 0.56 3.58 -15.26
C GLN A 146 1.34 3.12 -14.01
N SER A 147 0.75 3.17 -12.81
CA SER A 147 1.41 2.73 -11.58
C SER A 147 1.59 1.21 -11.46
N ILE A 148 1.12 0.43 -12.45
CA ILE A 148 1.28 -1.04 -12.48
C ILE A 148 2.76 -1.41 -12.63
N ASP A 149 3.44 -0.82 -13.61
CA ASP A 149 4.83 -1.11 -13.97
C ASP A 149 5.76 0.10 -13.77
N SER A 150 5.20 1.30 -13.57
CA SER A 150 5.94 2.56 -13.49
C SER A 150 5.88 3.22 -12.10
N CYS A 151 6.81 4.12 -11.83
CA CYS A 151 6.87 5.00 -10.66
C CYS A 151 6.17 6.32 -10.96
N VAL A 152 4.93 6.48 -10.51
CA VAL A 152 4.12 7.66 -10.85
C VAL A 152 4.02 8.63 -9.67
N GLY A 153 4.19 9.93 -9.94
CA GLY A 153 3.88 11.00 -9.00
C GLY A 153 3.11 12.12 -9.69
N ARG A 154 2.42 12.98 -8.94
CA ARG A 154 1.57 14.05 -9.49
C ARG A 154 1.80 15.42 -8.86
N LEU A 155 1.82 16.47 -9.67
CA LEU A 155 1.70 17.87 -9.25
C LEU A 155 0.38 18.48 -9.75
N ALA A 156 -0.47 18.85 -8.80
CA ALA A 156 -1.79 19.41 -9.05
C ALA A 156 -2.01 20.62 -8.14
N PHE A 157 -1.55 21.80 -8.55
CA PHE A 157 -1.79 23.05 -7.82
C PHE A 157 -2.80 23.92 -8.56
N ASP A 158 -3.49 24.79 -7.83
CA ASP A 158 -4.44 25.75 -8.43
C ASP A 158 -3.74 26.97 -9.04
N LYS A 159 -2.48 27.20 -8.68
CA LYS A 159 -1.68 28.37 -9.03
C LYS A 159 -0.36 27.94 -9.66
N ILE A 160 0.05 28.61 -10.73
CA ILE A 160 1.34 28.33 -11.39
C ILE A 160 2.50 28.59 -10.45
N GLU A 161 2.40 29.61 -9.60
CA GLU A 161 3.43 29.97 -8.63
C GLU A 161 3.68 28.85 -7.62
N ASP A 162 2.67 28.03 -7.32
CA ASP A 162 2.82 26.88 -6.42
C ASP A 162 3.63 25.74 -7.09
N TYR A 163 3.56 25.59 -8.43
CA TYR A 163 4.45 24.68 -9.18
C TYR A 163 5.91 25.15 -9.11
N GLU A 164 6.14 26.43 -9.36
CA GLU A 164 7.46 27.04 -9.31
C GLU A 164 8.08 26.93 -7.90
N ALA A 165 7.29 27.22 -6.86
CA ALA A 165 7.72 27.10 -5.47
C ALA A 165 8.06 25.66 -5.08
N TYR A 166 7.29 24.68 -5.55
CA TYR A 166 7.60 23.27 -5.37
C TYR A 166 8.93 22.90 -6.05
N VAL A 167 9.11 23.28 -7.31
CA VAL A 167 10.31 22.96 -8.09
C VAL A 167 11.56 23.58 -7.48
N ASP A 168 11.51 24.86 -7.12
CA ASP A 168 12.62 25.55 -6.48
C ASP A 168 12.97 24.86 -5.15
N LYS A 169 11.97 24.54 -4.32
CA LYS A 169 12.18 23.78 -3.08
C LYS A 169 12.85 22.43 -3.33
N LEU A 170 12.31 21.63 -4.25
CA LEU A 170 12.83 20.29 -4.54
C LEU A 170 14.29 20.36 -4.96
N LEU A 171 14.62 21.22 -5.92
CA LEU A 171 15.98 21.35 -6.44
C LEU A 171 16.96 21.92 -5.40
N ARG A 172 16.51 22.83 -4.53
CA ARG A 172 17.32 23.31 -3.39
C ARG A 172 17.65 22.15 -2.45
N TRP A 173 16.68 21.30 -2.11
CA TRP A 173 16.89 20.16 -1.22
C TRP A 173 17.78 19.07 -1.85
N GLU A 174 17.63 18.79 -3.15
CA GLU A 174 18.51 17.82 -3.83
C GLU A 174 19.97 18.27 -3.93
N ARG A 175 20.22 19.58 -3.87
CA ARG A 175 21.58 20.16 -3.84
C ARG A 175 22.14 20.32 -2.43
N ALA A 176 21.30 20.18 -1.40
CA ALA A 176 21.74 20.33 -0.02
C ALA A 176 22.74 19.22 0.35
N PRO A 177 23.68 19.49 1.28
CA PRO A 177 24.57 18.46 1.79
C PRO A 177 23.76 17.26 2.33
N ALA A 178 24.18 16.07 1.94
CA ALA A 178 23.49 14.85 2.31
C ALA A 178 23.65 14.57 3.82
N ALA A 179 22.56 14.38 4.55
CA ALA A 179 22.59 13.98 5.95
C ALA A 179 23.02 12.50 6.09
N ALA A 180 23.57 12.13 7.26
CA ALA A 180 24.00 10.75 7.54
C ALA A 180 22.84 9.79 7.83
N GLY A 181 21.63 10.30 8.04
CA GLY A 181 20.42 9.54 8.34
C GLY A 181 19.22 10.47 8.54
N GLY A 182 18.02 9.86 8.59
CA GLY A 182 16.76 10.58 8.73
C GLY A 182 16.07 10.38 10.07
N ASP A 183 15.13 11.26 10.41
CA ASP A 183 14.18 11.04 11.50
C ASP A 183 12.96 10.28 10.99
N LEU A 184 12.40 9.41 11.83
CA LEU A 184 11.08 8.82 11.63
C LEU A 184 10.14 9.31 12.73
N LEU A 185 9.13 10.11 12.36
CA LEU A 185 8.06 10.51 13.26
C LEU A 185 6.79 9.75 12.92
N LEU A 186 6.32 8.93 13.87
CA LEU A 186 5.03 8.27 13.83
C LEU A 186 4.03 9.07 14.66
N HIS A 187 2.99 9.60 14.02
CA HIS A 187 1.95 10.38 14.69
C HIS A 187 0.59 9.70 14.58
N THR A 188 -0.05 9.43 15.72
CA THR A 188 -1.38 8.84 15.74
C THR A 188 -2.38 9.82 16.32
N VAL A 189 -3.48 10.07 15.61
CA VAL A 189 -4.61 10.80 16.18
C VAL A 189 -5.48 9.83 16.96
N HIS A 190 -5.54 10.03 18.28
CA HIS A 190 -6.41 9.25 19.16
C HIS A 190 -7.76 9.95 19.36
N ASP A 191 -8.63 9.88 18.35
CA ASP A 191 -9.96 10.53 18.36
C ASP A 191 -11.05 9.73 19.10
N GLY A 192 -10.67 8.67 19.82
CA GLY A 192 -11.58 7.76 20.53
C GLY A 192 -12.36 6.80 19.64
N THR A 193 -12.14 6.78 18.31
CA THR A 193 -12.85 5.85 17.43
C THR A 193 -12.18 4.48 17.37
N PRO A 194 -12.94 3.40 17.06
CA PRO A 194 -12.37 2.08 16.84
C PRO A 194 -11.35 2.05 15.69
N ALA A 195 -11.54 2.85 14.64
CA ALA A 195 -10.67 2.84 13.46
C ALA A 195 -9.25 3.32 13.79
N THR A 196 -9.11 4.45 14.48
CA THR A 196 -7.80 4.97 14.91
C THR A 196 -7.16 4.07 15.96
N SER A 197 -7.98 3.49 16.86
CA SER A 197 -7.50 2.50 17.85
C SER A 197 -6.96 1.23 17.20
N ILE A 198 -7.63 0.71 16.16
CA ILE A 198 -7.22 -0.46 15.39
C ILE A 198 -5.95 -0.13 14.60
N GLY A 199 -5.89 1.01 13.92
CA GLY A 199 -4.71 1.41 13.18
C GLY A 199 -3.50 1.65 14.10
N ALA A 200 -3.69 2.23 15.29
CA ALA A 200 -2.61 2.42 16.26
C ALA A 200 -1.92 1.08 16.57
N ARG A 201 -2.72 0.07 16.97
CA ARG A 201 -2.20 -1.26 17.32
C ARG A 201 -1.77 -2.08 16.11
N GLY A 202 -2.50 -1.98 15.01
CA GLY A 202 -2.38 -2.87 13.84
C GLY A 202 -1.40 -2.37 12.78
N LEU A 203 -1.06 -1.08 12.79
CA LEU A 203 -0.20 -0.43 11.80
C LEU A 203 0.95 0.35 12.45
N MET A 204 0.64 1.28 13.36
CA MET A 204 1.64 2.22 13.89
C MET A 204 2.65 1.52 14.82
N GLU A 205 2.17 0.69 15.75
CA GLU A 205 3.05 -0.07 16.66
C GLU A 205 3.94 -1.09 15.92
N PRO A 206 3.45 -1.87 14.94
CA PRO A 206 4.32 -2.72 14.12
C PRO A 206 5.41 -1.95 13.36
N ILE A 207 5.07 -0.81 12.73
CA ILE A 207 6.08 0.03 12.05
C ILE A 207 7.14 0.51 13.04
N TYR A 208 6.73 0.95 14.23
CA TYR A 208 7.66 1.37 15.27
C TYR A 208 8.60 0.23 15.69
N ALA A 209 8.05 -0.95 15.98
CA ALA A 209 8.82 -2.11 16.41
C ALA A 209 9.83 -2.56 15.35
N GLU A 210 9.41 -2.67 14.08
CA GLU A 210 10.29 -3.07 12.97
C GLU A 210 11.37 -2.02 12.67
N ALA A 211 11.07 -0.72 12.82
CA ALA A 211 12.04 0.36 12.69
C ALA A 211 13.07 0.35 13.81
N ALA A 212 12.62 0.20 15.07
CA ALA A 212 13.49 0.11 16.24
C ALA A 212 14.43 -1.10 16.16
N GLU A 213 13.89 -2.27 15.80
CA GLU A 213 14.67 -3.50 15.65
C GLU A 213 15.72 -3.36 14.54
N ALA A 214 15.34 -2.81 13.38
CA ALA A 214 16.27 -2.62 12.27
C ALA A 214 17.36 -1.58 12.60
N ALA A 215 17.01 -0.50 13.31
CA ALA A 215 17.98 0.49 13.78
C ALA A 215 18.97 -0.13 14.77
N ALA A 216 18.49 -0.92 15.75
CA ALA A 216 19.34 -1.63 16.71
C ALA A 216 20.31 -2.62 16.02
N LYS A 217 19.92 -3.19 14.89
CA LYS A 217 20.75 -4.09 14.06
C LYS A 217 21.62 -3.34 13.03
N GLY A 218 21.62 -2.00 13.00
CA GLY A 218 22.36 -1.20 12.03
C GLY A 218 21.87 -1.32 10.58
N ARG A 219 20.63 -1.78 10.36
CA ARG A 219 20.04 -2.05 9.03
C ARG A 219 19.19 -0.90 8.48
N LEU A 220 19.05 0.16 9.27
CA LEU A 220 18.27 1.36 8.97
C LEU A 220 19.09 2.60 9.37
N PRO A 221 19.36 3.54 8.44
CA PRO A 221 20.11 4.77 8.74
C PRO A 221 19.21 5.81 9.43
N LEU A 222 18.77 5.46 10.64
CA LEU A 222 17.84 6.24 11.45
C LEU A 222 18.61 7.09 12.46
N ARG A 223 18.36 8.41 12.46
CA ARG A 223 18.90 9.33 13.47
C ARG A 223 18.05 9.33 14.73
N GLU A 224 16.73 9.45 14.57
CA GLU A 224 15.79 9.49 15.68
C GLU A 224 14.50 8.75 15.32
N LEU A 225 14.00 7.94 16.25
CA LEU A 225 12.70 7.28 16.16
C LEU A 225 11.74 7.89 17.15
N LEU A 226 10.61 8.41 16.67
CA LEU A 226 9.69 9.18 17.49
C LEU A 226 8.26 8.71 17.37
N ARG A 227 7.54 8.84 18.48
CA ARG A 227 6.10 8.70 18.56
C ARG A 227 5.50 10.00 19.09
N SER A 228 4.36 10.37 18.54
CA SER A 228 3.57 11.52 18.98
C SER A 228 2.07 11.24 18.81
N GLY A 229 1.26 12.06 19.48
CA GLY A 229 -0.18 11.88 19.59
C GLY A 229 -0.55 11.49 21.02
N ASP A 230 -1.16 12.42 21.75
CA ASP A 230 -1.67 12.17 23.08
C ASP A 230 -2.95 11.32 23.01
N PRO A 231 -3.00 10.14 23.66
CA PRO A 231 -4.19 9.27 23.69
C PRO A 231 -5.43 9.90 24.33
N ASP A 232 -5.24 10.82 25.27
CA ASP A 232 -6.29 11.43 26.08
C ASP A 232 -6.68 12.83 25.56
N SER A 233 -5.74 13.54 24.92
CA SER A 233 -5.94 14.91 24.44
C SER A 233 -5.31 15.16 23.06
N PRO A 234 -5.91 14.63 21.97
CA PRO A 234 -5.39 14.87 20.62
C PRO A 234 -5.44 16.37 20.29
N ASP A 235 -4.36 16.91 19.71
CA ASP A 235 -4.26 18.33 19.34
C ASP A 235 -3.38 18.52 18.09
N PRO A 236 -3.86 19.20 17.03
CA PRO A 236 -3.03 19.55 15.87
C PRO A 236 -1.71 20.26 16.20
N ALA A 237 -1.65 21.05 17.28
CA ALA A 237 -0.43 21.75 17.67
C ALA A 237 0.67 20.79 18.13
N GLN A 238 0.33 19.62 18.69
CA GLN A 238 1.30 18.61 19.09
C GLN A 238 2.06 18.05 17.88
N LEU A 239 1.38 17.85 16.75
CA LEU A 239 2.05 17.42 15.52
C LEU A 239 3.07 18.47 15.04
N LYS A 240 2.67 19.76 15.05
CA LYS A 240 3.58 20.85 14.66
C LYS A 240 4.78 20.95 15.60
N ALA A 241 4.55 20.85 16.91
CA ALA A 241 5.61 20.85 17.91
C ALA A 241 6.55 19.64 17.76
N ALA A 242 6.01 18.46 17.48
CA ALA A 242 6.81 17.25 17.25
C ALA A 242 7.69 17.34 16.00
N LEU A 243 7.32 18.18 15.02
CA LEU A 243 8.08 18.44 13.80
C LEU A 243 9.07 19.61 13.93
N ASP A 244 9.02 20.38 15.01
CA ASP A 244 9.85 21.58 15.15
C ASP A 244 11.34 21.21 15.20
N GLY A 245 12.16 21.97 14.48
CA GLY A 245 13.60 21.72 14.34
C GLY A 245 13.98 20.44 13.57
N ARG A 246 13.03 19.73 12.96
CA ARG A 246 13.29 18.48 12.21
C ARG A 246 13.32 18.73 10.72
N GLU A 247 14.35 18.23 10.06
CA GLU A 247 14.54 18.34 8.61
C GLU A 247 14.87 16.96 8.02
N ALA A 248 14.53 16.78 6.73
CA ALA A 248 14.83 15.56 5.97
C ALA A 248 14.43 14.27 6.69
N GLY A 249 13.17 14.19 7.15
CA GLY A 249 12.61 13.03 7.85
C GLY A 249 11.42 12.41 7.13
N VAL A 250 11.02 11.23 7.59
CA VAL A 250 9.75 10.59 7.22
C VAL A 250 8.73 10.88 8.31
N LEU A 251 7.63 11.52 7.94
CA LEU A 251 6.44 11.64 8.78
C LEU A 251 5.44 10.59 8.35
N PHE A 252 5.04 9.69 9.23
CA PHE A 252 3.94 8.76 9.00
C PHE A 252 2.81 9.08 9.97
N THR A 253 1.65 9.45 9.45
CA THR A 253 0.49 9.83 10.27
C THR A 253 -0.68 8.89 10.07
N LEU A 254 -1.38 8.55 11.15
CA LEU A 254 -2.66 7.85 11.14
C LEU A 254 -3.78 8.74 11.69
N SER A 255 -4.84 8.92 10.91
CA SER A 255 -6.02 9.74 11.30
C SER A 255 -7.23 9.42 10.42
N HIS A 256 -8.37 10.06 10.70
CA HIS A 256 -9.42 10.21 9.68
C HIS A 256 -9.13 11.41 8.78
N GLY A 257 -9.62 11.38 7.55
CA GLY A 257 -9.75 12.58 6.73
C GLY A 257 -11.18 13.14 6.80
N GLU A 258 -11.32 14.46 6.73
CA GLU A 258 -12.64 15.10 6.66
C GLU A 258 -13.37 14.68 5.37
N GLY A 259 -14.56 14.08 5.51
CA GLY A 259 -15.50 13.84 4.40
C GLY A 259 -16.63 14.87 4.37
N ALA A 260 -17.66 14.62 3.57
CA ALA A 260 -18.80 15.54 3.47
C ALA A 260 -19.53 15.74 4.81
N PRO A 261 -19.79 16.98 5.24
CA PRO A 261 -20.51 17.25 6.48
C PRO A 261 -21.98 16.82 6.38
N ARG A 262 -22.68 16.71 7.52
CA ARG A 262 -24.08 16.23 7.55
C ARG A 262 -25.04 17.09 6.72
N ARG A 263 -24.84 18.40 6.69
CA ARG A 263 -25.64 19.39 5.94
C ARG A 263 -25.01 19.82 4.62
N ASP A 264 -24.14 18.98 4.05
CA ASP A 264 -23.32 19.29 2.87
C ASP A 264 -22.42 20.51 3.04
N TRP A 265 -21.45 20.64 2.14
CA TRP A 265 -20.59 21.81 2.07
C TRP A 265 -21.40 23.04 1.64
N ALA A 266 -21.04 24.21 2.15
CA ALA A 266 -21.74 25.45 1.79
C ALA A 266 -21.49 25.86 0.33
N SER A 267 -20.33 25.49 -0.23
CA SER A 267 -19.96 25.65 -1.63
C SER A 267 -18.99 24.57 -2.11
N GLU A 268 -18.79 24.45 -3.42
CA GLU A 268 -17.74 23.59 -3.99
C GLU A 268 -16.34 24.04 -3.53
N ALA A 269 -16.10 25.36 -3.42
CA ALA A 269 -14.83 25.88 -2.92
C ALA A 269 -14.55 25.43 -1.48
N ASP A 270 -15.57 25.45 -0.60
CA ASP A 270 -15.43 24.94 0.78
C ASP A 270 -15.11 23.44 0.80
N LYS A 271 -15.74 22.66 -0.09
CA LYS A 271 -15.45 21.23 -0.25
C LYS A 271 -14.00 21.01 -0.65
N ARG A 272 -13.52 21.71 -1.68
CA ARG A 272 -12.15 21.60 -2.19
C ARG A 272 -11.11 22.04 -1.15
N ALA A 273 -11.43 23.03 -0.32
CA ALA A 273 -10.55 23.50 0.75
C ALA A 273 -10.54 22.61 2.00
N GLY A 274 -11.65 21.91 2.29
CA GLY A 274 -11.83 21.18 3.54
C GLY A 274 -11.73 19.65 3.45
N GLN A 275 -12.20 19.04 2.36
CA GLN A 275 -12.26 17.59 2.25
C GLN A 275 -10.85 16.98 2.13
N GLY A 276 -10.61 15.91 2.88
CA GLY A 276 -9.28 15.28 3.02
C GLY A 276 -8.38 15.94 4.07
N ALA A 277 -8.84 16.99 4.77
CA ALA A 277 -8.11 17.56 5.90
C ALA A 277 -7.92 16.51 7.01
N MET A 278 -6.79 16.57 7.71
CA MET A 278 -6.47 15.64 8.80
C MET A 278 -7.35 15.93 10.00
N SER A 279 -8.24 15.01 10.36
CA SER A 279 -9.18 15.18 11.48
C SER A 279 -8.52 14.79 12.79
N PHE A 280 -8.72 15.63 13.81
CA PHE A 280 -8.36 15.39 15.21
C PHE A 280 -9.61 15.13 16.06
N GLY A 281 -10.69 14.66 15.44
CA GLY A 281 -11.97 14.42 16.11
C GLY A 281 -12.58 15.71 16.63
N SER A 282 -13.00 15.72 17.90
CA SER A 282 -13.56 16.92 18.54
C SER A 282 -12.54 18.01 18.79
N ALA A 283 -11.23 17.72 18.74
CA ALA A 283 -10.17 18.69 18.95
C ALA A 283 -9.88 19.56 17.72
N GLY A 284 -10.53 19.28 16.58
CA GLY A 284 -10.41 20.08 15.37
C GLY A 284 -9.74 19.30 14.25
N ARG A 285 -8.90 19.99 13.47
CA ARG A 285 -8.34 19.49 12.21
C ARG A 285 -7.09 20.25 11.80
N LEU A 286 -6.32 19.67 10.88
CA LEU A 286 -5.25 20.34 10.16
C LEU A 286 -5.63 20.48 8.68
N ARG A 287 -5.74 21.72 8.19
CA ARG A 287 -6.01 22.09 6.80
C ARG A 287 -4.76 22.61 6.10
N GLY A 288 -4.85 22.76 4.79
CA GLY A 288 -3.75 23.31 3.98
C GLY A 288 -3.31 24.70 4.45
N ASP A 289 -4.25 25.59 4.77
CA ASP A 289 -3.94 26.95 5.22
C ASP A 289 -3.13 26.97 6.52
N ASP A 290 -3.26 25.96 7.37
CA ASP A 290 -2.55 25.86 8.64
C ASP A 290 -1.05 25.55 8.46
N ILE A 291 -0.65 25.08 7.28
CA ILE A 291 0.73 24.64 6.96
C ILE A 291 1.26 25.20 5.65
N ARG A 292 0.52 26.11 4.99
CA ARG A 292 0.96 26.75 3.74
C ARG A 292 2.20 27.63 3.94
N SER A 293 2.39 28.13 5.15
CA SER A 293 3.55 28.93 5.55
C SER A 293 4.17 28.41 6.84
N GLY A 294 5.44 28.75 7.09
CA GLY A 294 6.20 28.25 8.24
C GLY A 294 6.87 26.91 7.96
N ALA A 295 7.71 26.45 8.88
CA ALA A 295 8.35 25.15 8.75
C ALA A 295 7.33 24.03 9.01
N PHE A 296 7.25 23.07 8.10
CA PHE A 296 6.42 21.87 8.26
C PHE A 296 7.09 20.71 7.51
N LEU A 297 7.86 19.90 8.21
CA LEU A 297 8.66 18.82 7.63
C LEU A 297 9.56 19.27 6.44
N PRO A 298 10.44 20.28 6.59
CA PRO A 298 11.33 20.73 5.52
C PRO A 298 12.14 19.58 4.91
N GLY A 299 12.04 19.40 3.59
CA GLY A 299 12.85 18.41 2.86
C GLY A 299 12.46 16.95 3.10
N GLY A 300 11.43 16.70 3.91
CA GLY A 300 10.99 15.35 4.26
C GLY A 300 9.95 14.77 3.31
N VAL A 301 9.46 13.59 3.67
CA VAL A 301 8.36 12.89 2.99
C VAL A 301 7.26 12.62 3.99
N TRP A 302 6.03 12.99 3.65
CA TRP A 302 4.87 12.75 4.51
C TRP A 302 4.00 11.63 3.94
N PHE A 303 3.90 10.52 4.66
CA PHE A 303 2.90 9.47 4.45
C PHE A 303 1.68 9.73 5.35
N MET A 304 0.51 9.98 4.77
CA MET A 304 -0.74 10.17 5.51
C MET A 304 -1.72 9.03 5.25
N PHE A 305 -1.93 8.19 6.26
CA PHE A 305 -2.98 7.19 6.28
C PHE A 305 -4.29 7.84 6.74
N ALA A 306 -5.13 8.23 5.79
CA ALA A 306 -6.45 8.82 6.01
C ALA A 306 -7.29 8.78 4.73
N CYS A 307 -8.61 8.63 4.85
CA CYS A 307 -9.53 8.76 3.72
C CYS A 307 -9.42 10.15 3.08
N TYR A 308 -9.44 10.21 1.75
CA TYR A 308 -9.35 11.43 0.94
C TYR A 308 -8.10 12.27 1.18
N GLY A 309 -7.09 11.76 1.90
CA GLY A 309 -5.90 12.53 2.28
C GLY A 309 -5.08 13.02 1.09
N ALA A 310 -5.05 12.28 -0.01
CA ALA A 310 -4.46 12.73 -1.27
C ALA A 310 -5.48 13.43 -2.18
N GLY A 311 -6.78 13.21 -1.99
CA GLY A 311 -7.83 13.78 -2.84
C GLY A 311 -9.08 12.93 -2.97
N THR A 312 -9.99 13.40 -3.82
CA THR A 312 -11.33 12.83 -4.02
C THR A 312 -11.53 12.51 -5.49
N PRO A 313 -11.80 11.23 -5.85
CA PRO A 313 -12.08 10.83 -7.23
C PRO A 313 -13.48 11.25 -7.67
N ASP A 314 -13.79 11.02 -8.94
CA ASP A 314 -15.11 11.24 -9.55
C ASP A 314 -16.09 10.11 -9.22
N ASP A 315 -15.59 8.88 -9.10
CA ASP A 315 -16.34 7.71 -8.64
C ASP A 315 -15.60 6.93 -7.55
N SER A 316 -16.35 6.25 -6.68
CA SER A 316 -15.79 5.36 -5.66
C SER A 316 -15.91 3.90 -6.07
N ARG A 317 -14.76 3.23 -6.16
CA ARG A 317 -14.69 1.80 -6.53
C ARG A 317 -15.19 0.84 -5.42
N PHE A 318 -15.60 1.35 -4.27
CA PHE A 318 -16.05 0.55 -3.12
C PHE A 318 -17.56 0.33 -3.06
N ARG A 319 -18.38 1.20 -3.68
CA ARG A 319 -19.85 1.23 -3.49
C ARG A 319 -20.51 -0.13 -3.72
N HIS A 320 -20.21 -0.77 -4.86
CA HIS A 320 -20.85 -2.02 -5.27
C HIS A 320 -20.43 -3.22 -4.41
N TRP A 321 -19.17 -3.26 -3.96
CA TRP A 321 -18.71 -4.28 -3.01
C TRP A 321 -19.32 -4.11 -1.63
N LEU A 322 -19.47 -2.86 -1.17
CA LEU A 322 -20.16 -2.56 0.09
C LEU A 322 -21.65 -2.93 0.02
N GLN A 323 -22.31 -2.74 -1.13
CA GLN A 323 -23.67 -3.22 -1.37
C GLN A 323 -23.74 -4.74 -1.23
N GLN A 324 -22.86 -5.46 -1.90
CA GLN A 324 -22.79 -6.93 -1.84
C GLN A 324 -22.55 -7.44 -0.40
N LEU A 325 -21.65 -6.81 0.36
CA LEU A 325 -21.43 -7.13 1.76
C LEU A 325 -22.66 -6.82 2.64
N ARG A 326 -23.40 -5.75 2.35
CA ARG A 326 -24.65 -5.42 3.05
C ARG A 326 -25.72 -6.47 2.77
N ASP A 327 -25.90 -6.86 1.52
CA ASP A 327 -26.90 -7.85 1.10
C ASP A 327 -26.60 -9.23 1.72
N ALA A 328 -25.32 -9.55 1.92
CA ALA A 328 -24.87 -10.73 2.66
C ALA A 328 -24.91 -10.60 4.19
N GLY A 329 -25.40 -9.47 4.75
CA GLY A 329 -25.47 -9.22 6.18
C GLY A 329 -24.10 -9.00 6.88
N LYS A 330 -23.03 -8.79 6.09
CA LYS A 330 -21.64 -8.59 6.56
C LYS A 330 -21.28 -7.12 6.72
N PHE A 331 -22.09 -6.20 6.20
CA PHE A 331 -21.94 -4.76 6.42
C PHE A 331 -23.23 -4.14 6.96
N ARG A 332 -23.17 -3.55 8.15
CA ARG A 332 -24.31 -2.89 8.82
C ARG A 332 -24.46 -1.41 8.47
N GLY A 333 -23.48 -0.84 7.75
CA GLY A 333 -23.48 0.56 7.36
C GLY A 333 -24.39 0.82 6.14
N LYS A 334 -24.35 2.07 5.67
CA LYS A 334 -25.03 2.50 4.44
C LYS A 334 -24.00 2.69 3.34
N PRO A 335 -23.84 1.76 2.38
CA PRO A 335 -23.01 1.93 1.19
C PRO A 335 -23.19 3.28 0.49
N GLU A 336 -24.38 3.88 0.50
CA GLU A 336 -24.62 5.20 -0.11
C GLU A 336 -23.84 6.33 0.58
N ALA A 337 -23.42 6.13 1.84
CA ALA A 337 -22.65 7.13 2.58
C ALA A 337 -21.29 7.44 1.92
N VAL A 338 -20.71 6.47 1.19
CA VAL A 338 -19.43 6.67 0.47
C VAL A 338 -19.56 7.66 -0.68
N LEU A 339 -20.77 7.80 -1.24
CA LEU A 339 -21.04 8.70 -2.35
C LEU A 339 -21.16 10.16 -1.92
N LYS A 340 -21.41 10.40 -0.62
CA LYS A 340 -21.70 11.75 -0.14
C LYS A 340 -20.52 12.71 -0.32
N SER A 341 -19.30 12.18 -0.19
CA SER A 341 -18.07 12.94 -0.37
C SER A 341 -17.67 13.12 -1.84
N LEU A 342 -18.25 12.35 -2.76
CA LEU A 342 -17.90 12.42 -4.18
C LEU A 342 -18.42 13.69 -4.85
N PRO A 343 -17.80 14.15 -5.96
CA PRO A 343 -18.31 15.23 -6.80
C PRO A 343 -19.77 15.04 -7.18
N LYS A 344 -20.57 16.11 -7.06
CA LYS A 344 -21.94 16.16 -7.61
C LYS A 344 -21.89 16.42 -9.12
N GLU A 345 -23.04 16.30 -9.79
CA GLU A 345 -23.18 16.68 -11.19
C GLU A 345 -22.71 18.13 -11.41
N GLY A 346 -21.77 18.32 -12.33
CA GLY A 346 -21.15 19.62 -12.62
C GLY A 346 -19.93 19.97 -11.75
N GLU A 347 -19.68 19.25 -10.65
CA GLU A 347 -18.44 19.37 -9.87
C GLU A 347 -17.34 18.49 -10.48
N ARG A 348 -16.09 18.73 -10.08
CA ARG A 348 -14.93 17.95 -10.56
C ARG A 348 -14.23 17.18 -9.44
N PRO A 349 -13.58 16.04 -9.74
CA PRO A 349 -12.63 15.41 -8.83
C PRO A 349 -11.42 16.31 -8.57
N PHE A 350 -10.74 16.12 -7.44
CA PHE A 350 -9.62 16.99 -7.07
C PHE A 350 -8.60 16.33 -6.14
N VAL A 351 -7.33 16.69 -6.28
CA VAL A 351 -6.29 16.50 -5.25
C VAL A 351 -6.61 17.37 -4.02
N ALA A 352 -6.45 16.84 -2.81
CA ALA A 352 -6.82 17.53 -1.57
C ALA A 352 -5.99 18.80 -1.29
N ALA A 353 -6.58 19.81 -0.66
CA ALA A 353 -5.91 21.08 -0.38
C ALA A 353 -4.73 20.96 0.60
N LEU A 354 -4.80 20.02 1.55
CA LEU A 354 -3.74 19.80 2.56
C LEU A 354 -2.39 19.41 1.93
N PRO A 355 -2.29 18.34 1.12
CA PRO A 355 -1.02 17.99 0.47
C PRO A 355 -0.57 19.03 -0.54
N ARG A 356 -1.49 19.72 -1.24
CA ARG A 356 -1.13 20.87 -2.11
C ARG A 356 -0.41 21.95 -1.33
N ALA A 357 -0.97 22.38 -0.20
CA ALA A 357 -0.34 23.40 0.62
C ALA A 357 1.01 22.95 1.19
N ALA A 358 1.13 21.69 1.62
CA ALA A 358 2.39 21.11 2.09
C ALA A 358 3.47 21.12 0.99
N LEU A 359 3.12 20.71 -0.24
CA LEU A 359 4.05 20.66 -1.36
C LEU A 359 4.37 22.06 -1.91
N ALA A 360 3.45 23.02 -1.87
CA ALA A 360 3.71 24.40 -2.25
C ALA A 360 4.55 25.17 -1.20
N ASN A 361 4.46 24.80 0.08
CA ASN A 361 5.20 25.46 1.15
C ASN A 361 6.73 25.33 0.91
N PRO A 362 7.50 26.43 0.80
CA PRO A 362 8.95 26.39 0.59
C PRO A 362 9.76 25.70 1.70
N LYS A 363 9.21 25.59 2.90
CA LYS A 363 9.74 24.84 4.06
C LYS A 363 8.90 23.60 4.37
N GLY A 364 8.23 23.07 3.35
CA GLY A 364 7.41 21.87 3.38
C GLY A 364 8.16 20.59 2.97
N PRO A 365 7.46 19.44 2.91
CA PRO A 365 8.00 18.20 2.37
C PRO A 365 8.26 18.27 0.85
N VAL A 366 9.11 17.38 0.35
CA VAL A 366 9.38 17.21 -1.10
C VAL A 366 8.43 16.22 -1.78
N ALA A 367 7.77 15.36 -1.01
CA ALA A 367 6.73 14.48 -1.48
C ALA A 367 5.70 14.16 -0.40
N PHE A 368 4.50 13.83 -0.83
CA PHE A 368 3.41 13.37 0.00
C PHE A 368 2.87 12.06 -0.56
N ILE A 369 2.62 11.08 0.30
CA ILE A 369 1.98 9.82 -0.03
C ILE A 369 0.67 9.76 0.75
N GLY A 370 -0.43 9.49 0.08
CA GLY A 370 -1.73 9.37 0.74
C GLY A 370 -2.75 8.65 -0.12
N HIS A 371 -3.97 8.56 0.40
CA HIS A 371 -5.04 7.80 -0.24
C HIS A 371 -5.97 8.70 -1.06
N LEU A 372 -6.24 8.30 -2.31
CA LEU A 372 -7.29 8.84 -3.15
C LEU A 372 -8.53 7.95 -3.01
N ASP A 373 -9.61 8.52 -2.46
CA ASP A 373 -10.84 7.83 -2.00
C ASP A 373 -10.79 7.35 -0.54
N LEU A 374 -11.40 6.20 -0.22
CA LEU A 374 -11.53 5.69 1.14
C LEU A 374 -10.33 4.83 1.52
N ALA A 375 -9.67 5.19 2.63
CA ALA A 375 -8.65 4.36 3.25
C ALA A 375 -9.31 3.41 4.27
N TRP A 376 -9.16 2.11 4.05
CA TRP A 376 -9.73 1.09 4.93
C TRP A 376 -8.63 0.36 5.70
N THR A 377 -9.03 -0.38 6.73
CA THR A 377 -8.09 -1.24 7.45
C THR A 377 -7.70 -2.50 6.66
N TYR A 378 -8.35 -2.79 5.52
CA TYR A 378 -8.02 -3.93 4.65
C TYR A 378 -6.56 -3.94 4.21
N SER A 379 -5.95 -2.76 3.98
CA SER A 379 -4.57 -2.65 3.55
C SER A 379 -3.57 -3.17 4.58
N PHE A 380 -3.92 -3.25 5.87
CA PHE A 380 -3.05 -3.78 6.94
C PHE A 380 -3.66 -4.91 7.79
N GLN A 381 -4.93 -5.28 7.56
CA GLN A 381 -5.62 -6.41 8.21
C GLN A 381 -5.95 -7.49 7.17
N GLU A 382 -5.46 -8.71 7.36
CA GLU A 382 -5.91 -9.86 6.59
C GLU A 382 -7.16 -10.46 7.27
N LEU A 383 -8.29 -10.45 6.57
CA LEU A 383 -9.56 -11.01 7.08
C LEU A 383 -9.74 -12.48 6.69
N ASP A 384 -8.96 -12.99 5.73
CA ASP A 384 -9.27 -14.23 5.00
C ASP A 384 -8.72 -15.52 5.65
N ARG A 385 -7.98 -15.47 6.77
CA ARG A 385 -7.27 -16.69 7.26
C ARG A 385 -7.36 -17.04 8.74
N GLY A 386 -8.15 -16.36 9.56
CA GLY A 386 -8.20 -16.64 11.01
C GLY A 386 -6.87 -16.47 11.77
N ARG A 387 -5.76 -16.20 11.06
CA ARG A 387 -4.46 -15.79 11.59
C ARG A 387 -4.43 -14.28 11.68
N LYS A 388 -4.21 -13.77 12.89
CA LYS A 388 -3.97 -12.34 13.20
C LYS A 388 -2.56 -11.92 12.75
N ASP A 389 -2.14 -12.26 11.54
CA ASP A 389 -0.84 -11.82 11.02
C ASP A 389 -1.02 -10.38 10.48
N SER A 390 -0.48 -9.39 11.18
CA SER A 390 -0.49 -7.99 10.72
C SER A 390 0.34 -7.89 9.44
N THR A 391 -0.25 -7.32 8.38
CA THR A 391 0.48 -7.04 7.14
C THR A 391 1.09 -5.64 7.12
N ALA A 392 1.18 -4.97 8.29
CA ALA A 392 1.82 -3.67 8.44
C ALA A 392 3.26 -3.62 7.94
N GLY A 393 3.94 -4.77 7.87
CA GLY A 393 5.27 -4.89 7.29
C GLY A 393 5.38 -4.31 5.87
N LYS A 394 4.28 -4.25 5.09
CA LYS A 394 4.30 -3.58 3.78
C LYS A 394 4.51 -2.07 3.88
N PHE A 395 3.88 -1.41 4.85
CA PHE A 395 4.06 0.02 5.10
C PHE A 395 5.42 0.31 5.72
N TYR A 396 5.91 -0.58 6.59
CA TYR A 396 7.29 -0.49 7.07
C TYR A 396 8.31 -0.59 5.92
N LYS A 397 8.09 -1.45 4.91
CA LYS A 397 8.98 -1.51 3.73
C LYS A 397 9.06 -0.18 2.99
N VAL A 398 7.94 0.56 2.87
CA VAL A 398 7.93 1.93 2.31
C VAL A 398 8.82 2.86 3.16
N VAL A 399 8.58 2.91 4.47
CA VAL A 399 9.35 3.74 5.42
C VAL A 399 10.85 3.42 5.37
N ARG A 400 11.18 2.13 5.36
CA ARG A 400 12.56 1.64 5.27
C ARG A 400 13.23 2.02 3.96
N SER A 401 12.51 1.96 2.83
CA SER A 401 13.01 2.38 1.52
C SER A 401 13.30 3.89 1.49
N LEU A 402 12.35 4.71 1.96
CA LEU A 402 12.53 6.16 2.07
C LEU A 402 13.75 6.52 2.93
N LEU A 403 13.86 5.92 4.12
CA LEU A 403 14.98 6.17 5.04
C LEU A 403 16.33 5.75 4.46
N ARG A 404 16.38 4.80 3.52
CA ARG A 404 17.61 4.43 2.80
C ARG A 404 18.01 5.42 1.70
N GLY A 405 17.18 6.44 1.46
CA GLY A 405 17.39 7.42 0.40
C GLY A 405 16.96 6.91 -0.98
N ASP A 406 16.12 5.88 -1.04
CA ASP A 406 15.47 5.48 -2.28
C ASP A 406 14.51 6.59 -2.75
N ARG A 407 14.26 6.63 -4.06
CA ARG A 407 13.30 7.56 -4.65
C ARG A 407 11.88 7.21 -4.24
N VAL A 408 11.07 8.23 -4.03
CA VAL A 408 9.72 8.10 -3.46
C VAL A 408 8.84 7.16 -4.29
N GLY A 409 8.93 7.21 -5.62
CA GLY A 409 8.22 6.29 -6.50
C GLY A 409 8.59 4.83 -6.28
N ILE A 410 9.88 4.53 -6.06
CA ILE A 410 10.36 3.18 -5.74
C ILE A 410 9.83 2.73 -4.38
N SER A 411 9.85 3.62 -3.39
CA SER A 411 9.33 3.29 -2.07
C SER A 411 7.85 2.95 -2.11
N LEU A 412 7.04 3.63 -2.93
CA LEU A 412 5.60 3.32 -3.08
C LEU A 412 5.35 1.96 -3.76
N ARG A 413 6.25 1.47 -4.62
CA ARG A 413 6.12 0.14 -5.27
C ARG A 413 6.08 -1.01 -4.27
N GLU A 414 6.57 -0.82 -3.05
CA GLU A 414 6.42 -1.82 -1.98
C GLU A 414 4.94 -2.08 -1.64
N ILE A 415 4.05 -1.10 -1.83
CA ILE A 415 2.59 -1.29 -1.75
C ILE A 415 2.05 -1.94 -3.04
N ALA A 416 2.54 -1.49 -4.21
CA ALA A 416 2.09 -2.01 -5.51
C ALA A 416 2.29 -3.53 -5.65
N ARG A 417 3.35 -4.10 -5.08
CA ARG A 417 3.57 -5.56 -5.05
C ARG A 417 2.39 -6.31 -4.41
N HIS A 418 1.86 -5.79 -3.30
CA HIS A 418 0.71 -6.40 -2.63
C HIS A 418 -0.59 -6.19 -3.41
N TYR A 419 -0.71 -5.10 -4.16
CA TYR A 419 -1.83 -4.93 -5.09
C TYR A 419 -1.80 -6.01 -6.19
N VAL A 420 -0.63 -6.31 -6.76
CA VAL A 420 -0.45 -7.39 -7.75
C VAL A 420 -0.78 -8.75 -7.14
N GLU A 421 -0.34 -9.04 -5.92
CA GLU A 421 -0.70 -10.27 -5.20
C GLU A 421 -2.23 -10.44 -5.06
N LYS A 422 -2.95 -9.35 -4.73
CA LYS A 422 -4.43 -9.39 -4.61
C LYS A 422 -5.11 -9.51 -5.97
N ASN A 423 -4.56 -8.93 -7.05
CA ASN A 423 -5.04 -9.19 -8.41
C ASN A 423 -4.88 -10.66 -8.81
N GLN A 424 -3.73 -11.27 -8.51
CA GLN A 424 -3.50 -12.69 -8.80
C GLN A 424 -4.48 -13.60 -8.03
N ALA A 425 -4.74 -13.29 -6.77
CA ALA A 425 -5.73 -14.02 -5.98
C ALA A 425 -7.15 -13.92 -6.60
N LEU A 426 -7.53 -12.75 -7.11
CA LEU A 426 -8.81 -12.55 -7.80
C LEU A 426 -8.89 -13.38 -9.08
N THR A 427 -7.86 -13.34 -9.93
CA THR A 427 -7.86 -14.07 -11.21
C THR A 427 -7.82 -15.58 -11.00
N ASN A 428 -7.08 -16.08 -10.00
CA ASN A 428 -7.07 -17.50 -9.67
C ASN A 428 -8.44 -17.98 -9.18
N ASN A 429 -9.12 -17.22 -8.31
CA ASN A 429 -10.47 -17.58 -7.89
C ASN A 429 -11.44 -17.63 -9.08
N MET A 430 -11.35 -16.67 -10.02
CA MET A 430 -12.20 -16.68 -11.22
C MET A 430 -11.93 -17.89 -12.13
N ASP A 431 -10.66 -18.25 -12.33
CA ASP A 431 -10.27 -19.42 -13.13
C ASP A 431 -10.73 -20.73 -12.49
N GLU A 432 -10.50 -20.91 -11.18
CA GLU A 432 -10.97 -22.07 -10.43
C GLU A 432 -12.50 -22.22 -10.47
N ARG A 433 -13.23 -21.11 -10.38
CA ARG A 433 -14.69 -21.10 -10.55
C ARG A 433 -15.06 -21.59 -11.94
N LYS A 434 -14.41 -21.07 -12.98
CA LYS A 434 -14.69 -21.47 -14.36
C LYS A 434 -14.37 -22.94 -14.62
N ALA A 435 -13.27 -23.45 -14.07
CA ALA A 435 -12.90 -24.85 -14.15
C ALA A 435 -13.97 -25.77 -13.52
N LYS A 436 -14.46 -25.42 -12.32
CA LYS A 436 -15.54 -26.14 -11.64
C LYS A 436 -16.85 -26.12 -12.42
N GLU A 437 -17.22 -24.96 -13.00
CA GLU A 437 -18.39 -24.85 -13.87
C GLU A 437 -18.30 -25.80 -15.07
N VAL A 438 -17.14 -25.87 -15.73
CA VAL A 438 -16.91 -26.75 -16.89
C VAL A 438 -16.94 -28.23 -16.49
N GLN A 439 -16.43 -28.57 -15.30
CA GLN A 439 -16.46 -29.93 -14.75
C GLN A 439 -17.84 -30.34 -14.21
N GLY A 440 -18.82 -29.42 -14.20
CA GLY A 440 -20.15 -29.67 -13.63
C GLY A 440 -20.15 -29.78 -12.10
N GLU A 441 -19.08 -29.31 -11.44
CA GLU A 441 -18.98 -29.28 -9.99
C GLU A 441 -19.79 -28.13 -9.41
N SER A 442 -20.29 -28.31 -8.18
CA SER A 442 -20.96 -27.24 -7.46
C SER A 442 -19.97 -26.14 -7.09
N VAL A 443 -20.17 -24.93 -7.62
CA VAL A 443 -19.41 -23.74 -7.23
C VAL A 443 -19.94 -23.19 -5.91
N ALA A 444 -19.08 -23.06 -4.89
CA ALA A 444 -19.45 -22.45 -3.62
C ALA A 444 -19.81 -20.96 -3.79
N ASP A 445 -20.72 -20.46 -2.95
CA ASP A 445 -21.03 -19.02 -2.90
C ASP A 445 -19.92 -18.26 -2.16
N ASP A 446 -18.91 -17.83 -2.89
CA ASP A 446 -17.74 -17.06 -2.41
C ASP A 446 -17.93 -15.54 -2.56
N ARG A 447 -19.15 -15.07 -2.85
CA ARG A 447 -19.41 -13.64 -3.12
C ARG A 447 -18.92 -12.73 -2.01
N VAL A 448 -18.99 -13.16 -0.76
CA VAL A 448 -18.48 -12.38 0.39
C VAL A 448 -16.96 -12.30 0.38
N GLU A 449 -16.29 -13.43 0.15
CA GLU A 449 -14.82 -13.50 0.06
C GLU A 449 -14.31 -12.65 -1.10
N MET A 450 -14.94 -12.76 -2.27
CA MET A 450 -14.63 -11.90 -3.42
C MET A 450 -14.83 -10.42 -3.12
N ALA A 451 -15.90 -10.04 -2.43
CA ALA A 451 -16.10 -8.66 -2.03
C ALA A 451 -14.98 -8.17 -1.10
N HIS A 452 -14.56 -8.97 -0.11
CA HIS A 452 -13.42 -8.62 0.76
C HIS A 452 -12.11 -8.48 -0.03
N LEU A 453 -11.84 -9.40 -0.96
CA LEU A 453 -10.64 -9.37 -1.78
C LEU A 453 -10.60 -8.16 -2.71
N TRP A 454 -11.73 -7.81 -3.33
CA TRP A 454 -11.88 -6.58 -4.11
C TRP A 454 -11.68 -5.33 -3.25
N MET A 455 -12.28 -5.27 -2.05
CA MET A 455 -12.07 -4.13 -1.14
C MET A 455 -10.59 -3.96 -0.79
N ALA A 456 -9.87 -5.05 -0.48
CA ALA A 456 -8.44 -5.01 -0.18
C ALA A 456 -7.60 -4.55 -1.38
N ARG A 457 -7.91 -5.04 -2.59
CA ARG A 457 -7.28 -4.61 -3.83
C ARG A 457 -7.49 -3.11 -4.08
N GLN A 458 -8.72 -2.61 -3.95
CA GLN A 458 -9.00 -1.17 -4.17
C GLN A 458 -8.33 -0.29 -3.12
N ASP A 459 -8.26 -0.74 -1.86
CA ASP A 459 -7.60 0.00 -0.80
C ASP A 459 -6.08 0.17 -1.06
N LEU A 460 -5.41 -0.88 -1.55
CA LEU A 460 -4.00 -0.81 -1.94
C LEU A 460 -3.76 0.08 -3.18
N ALA A 461 -4.66 0.04 -4.17
CA ALA A 461 -4.59 0.85 -5.39
C ALA A 461 -4.84 2.34 -5.17
N GLY A 462 -5.41 2.71 -4.01
CA GLY A 462 -5.73 4.10 -3.68
C GLY A 462 -4.53 4.93 -3.20
N TYR A 463 -3.40 4.30 -2.83
CA TYR A 463 -2.21 5.04 -2.43
C TYR A 463 -1.48 5.64 -3.64
N VAL A 464 -1.24 6.94 -3.58
CA VAL A 464 -0.54 7.68 -4.64
C VAL A 464 0.57 8.56 -4.09
N THR A 465 1.56 8.84 -4.93
CA THR A 465 2.56 9.89 -4.68
C THR A 465 2.09 11.22 -5.27
N LEU A 466 2.16 12.27 -4.46
CA LEU A 466 2.06 13.67 -4.88
C LEU A 466 3.45 14.31 -4.74
N GLY A 467 3.92 14.95 -5.79
CA GLY A 467 5.33 15.31 -5.98
C GLY A 467 5.97 14.59 -7.16
N ASP A 468 7.22 14.92 -7.45
CA ASP A 468 8.06 14.19 -8.40
C ASP A 468 8.39 12.79 -7.87
N PRO A 469 8.04 11.69 -8.58
CA PRO A 469 8.34 10.34 -8.13
C PRO A 469 9.84 10.04 -8.05
N ALA A 470 10.68 10.83 -8.74
CA ALA A 470 12.13 10.73 -8.66
C ALA A 470 12.73 11.51 -7.47
N ALA A 471 11.94 12.26 -6.71
CA ALA A 471 12.40 12.92 -5.49
C ALA A 471 12.89 11.86 -4.47
N ARG A 472 13.84 12.25 -3.61
CA ARG A 472 14.36 11.41 -2.53
C ARG A 472 14.80 12.27 -1.35
N LEU A 473 14.91 11.66 -0.17
CA LEU A 473 15.53 12.30 0.99
C LEU A 473 17.02 12.53 0.72
N ALA A 474 17.53 13.70 1.10
CA ALA A 474 18.93 14.08 0.92
C ALA A 474 19.83 13.36 1.93
N PHE A 475 20.01 12.04 1.77
CA PHE A 475 20.87 11.21 2.61
C PHE A 475 22.12 10.74 1.89
N THR A 476 23.17 10.50 2.66
CA THR A 476 24.39 9.88 2.16
C THR A 476 24.04 8.43 1.85
N SER A 477 23.97 8.09 0.56
CA SER A 477 23.76 6.69 0.16
C SER A 477 24.91 5.85 0.70
N PRO A 478 24.67 4.78 1.48
CA PRO A 478 25.69 3.79 1.74
C PRO A 478 25.99 3.11 0.40
N GLN A 479 27.08 3.53 -0.26
CA GLN A 479 27.53 2.87 -1.47
C GLN A 479 27.88 1.41 -1.13
N PRO A 480 27.31 0.40 -1.81
CA PRO A 480 27.92 -0.92 -1.79
C PRO A 480 29.34 -0.78 -2.33
N SER A 481 30.32 -1.33 -1.61
CA SER A 481 31.72 -1.25 -2.01
C SER A 481 31.88 -1.77 -3.45
N ARG A 482 32.43 -0.93 -4.33
CA ARG A 482 32.75 -1.17 -5.76
C ARG A 482 33.76 -2.30 -6.02
N SER A 483 33.97 -3.21 -5.08
CA SER A 483 34.91 -4.32 -5.15
C SER A 483 34.20 -5.61 -5.57
N GLN A 484 33.55 -5.59 -6.73
CA GLN A 484 33.24 -6.76 -7.56
C GLN A 484 32.73 -6.25 -8.91
N GLN A 485 33.63 -5.56 -9.65
CA GLN A 485 33.52 -5.55 -11.10
C GLN A 485 33.67 -7.01 -11.55
N SER A 486 32.54 -7.67 -11.75
CA SER A 486 32.48 -8.94 -12.47
C SER A 486 33.18 -8.73 -13.81
N GLN A 487 34.32 -9.38 -13.94
CA GLN A 487 35.01 -9.55 -15.20
C GLN A 487 34.00 -10.09 -16.21
N ARG A 488 33.85 -9.42 -17.35
CA ARG A 488 33.14 -9.94 -18.52
C ARG A 488 33.55 -11.40 -18.72
N PRO A 489 32.63 -12.38 -18.71
CA PRO A 489 32.93 -13.69 -19.23
C PRO A 489 33.30 -13.51 -20.71
N GLN A 490 34.53 -13.86 -21.08
CA GLN A 490 34.89 -14.00 -22.48
C GLN A 490 33.96 -15.06 -23.08
N GLN A 491 33.32 -14.73 -24.21
CA GLN A 491 32.53 -15.68 -25.00
C GLN A 491 33.40 -16.90 -25.34
N ILE A 492 33.14 -18.02 -24.69
CA ILE A 492 33.59 -19.32 -25.18
C ILE A 492 32.54 -19.77 -26.19
N GLN A 493 32.82 -19.55 -27.48
CA GLN A 493 32.14 -20.28 -28.54
C GLN A 493 32.66 -21.72 -28.51
N ALA A 494 31.84 -22.64 -28.02
CA ALA A 494 32.03 -24.07 -28.24
C ALA A 494 30.83 -24.58 -29.08
N PRO A 495 31.06 -25.32 -30.18
CA PRO A 495 29.98 -25.95 -30.93
C PRO A 495 29.34 -27.06 -30.10
N ILE A 496 28.01 -27.06 -30.00
CA ILE A 496 27.26 -28.16 -29.36
C ILE A 496 27.11 -29.27 -30.40
N GLU A 497 27.93 -30.32 -30.29
CA GLU A 497 27.61 -31.64 -30.85
C GLU A 497 26.73 -32.39 -29.83
N LEU A 498 25.48 -32.66 -30.20
CA LEU A 498 24.56 -33.51 -29.45
C LEU A 498 25.03 -34.97 -29.55
N ASN A 499 25.54 -35.51 -28.44
CA ASN A 499 25.75 -36.95 -28.31
C ASN A 499 24.80 -37.52 -27.25
N SER A 500 23.97 -38.46 -27.68
CA SER A 500 22.88 -39.09 -26.94
C SER A 500 23.37 -40.29 -26.11
N ALA A 501 23.26 -40.20 -24.78
CA ALA A 501 23.22 -41.36 -23.87
C ALA A 501 22.52 -40.99 -22.53
N PRO A 502 21.73 -41.91 -21.91
CA PRO A 502 20.86 -41.58 -20.78
C PRO A 502 21.54 -41.73 -19.39
N PRO A 503 21.12 -40.97 -18.35
CA PRO A 503 21.73 -41.04 -17.01
C PRO A 503 20.98 -42.00 -16.05
N GLN A 504 21.70 -42.98 -15.50
CA GLN A 504 21.18 -43.94 -14.49
C GLN A 504 21.57 -43.61 -13.02
N ALA A 505 21.97 -42.38 -12.69
CA ALA A 505 22.61 -42.08 -11.39
C ALA A 505 21.74 -41.40 -10.32
N GLN A 506 20.47 -41.04 -10.58
CA GLN A 506 19.65 -40.25 -9.63
C GLN A 506 18.71 -41.05 -8.71
N GLN A 507 18.52 -42.36 -8.93
CA GLN A 507 17.61 -43.16 -8.09
C GLN A 507 18.24 -43.67 -6.78
N THR A 508 19.57 -43.66 -6.64
CA THR A 508 20.24 -44.21 -5.44
C THR A 508 20.31 -43.23 -4.26
N GLN A 509 20.19 -41.91 -4.48
CA GLN A 509 20.27 -40.92 -3.40
C GLN A 509 18.95 -40.67 -2.67
N GLN A 510 17.79 -40.82 -3.33
CA GLN A 510 16.48 -40.64 -2.69
C GLN A 510 16.12 -41.80 -1.74
N ALA A 511 16.63 -43.01 -1.98
CA ALA A 511 16.39 -44.17 -1.11
C ALA A 511 17.15 -44.10 0.23
N GLN A 512 18.27 -43.38 0.29
CA GLN A 512 19.10 -43.26 1.51
C GLN A 512 18.62 -42.14 2.45
N GLN A 513 17.99 -41.08 1.94
CA GLN A 513 17.42 -39.99 2.75
C GLN A 513 16.14 -40.40 3.50
N ALA A 514 15.33 -41.30 2.93
CA ALA A 514 14.10 -41.77 3.55
C ALA A 514 14.33 -42.66 4.80
N GLN A 515 15.48 -43.33 4.91
CA GLN A 515 15.80 -44.17 6.07
C GLN A 515 16.36 -43.38 7.26
N GLN A 516 16.84 -42.16 7.05
CA GLN A 516 17.46 -41.34 8.10
C GLN A 516 16.43 -40.53 8.91
N ILE A 517 15.25 -40.27 8.34
CA ILE A 517 14.16 -39.53 8.99
C ILE A 517 13.41 -40.42 10.01
N GLN A 518 13.26 -41.72 9.73
CA GLN A 518 12.57 -42.66 10.63
C GLN A 518 13.33 -43.01 11.91
N GLN A 519 14.65 -42.77 11.99
CA GLN A 519 15.45 -43.06 13.19
C GLN A 519 15.43 -41.94 14.24
N VAL A 520 15.03 -40.71 13.87
CA VAL A 520 15.01 -39.55 14.78
C VAL A 520 13.69 -39.48 15.57
N GLU A 521 12.58 -39.97 15.00
CA GLU A 521 11.26 -39.95 15.65
C GLU A 521 11.11 -40.97 16.79
N GLN A 522 11.96 -42.00 16.89
CA GLN A 522 11.89 -43.01 17.95
C GLN A 522 12.66 -42.66 19.24
N THR A 523 13.35 -41.52 19.31
CA THR A 523 14.18 -41.16 20.49
C THR A 523 13.61 -40.04 21.37
N GLN A 524 12.40 -39.53 21.10
CA GLN A 524 11.77 -38.46 21.91
C GLN A 524 10.60 -38.90 22.80
N GLU A 525 10.23 -40.19 22.79
CA GLU A 525 9.09 -40.71 23.55
C GLU A 525 9.48 -41.39 24.88
N ALA A 526 10.53 -40.90 25.55
CA ALA A 526 10.95 -41.41 26.86
C ALA A 526 11.55 -40.33 27.76
N ALA A 527 10.71 -39.50 28.40
CA ALA A 527 10.96 -38.93 29.73
C ALA A 527 9.74 -38.14 30.24
N GLN A 528 9.05 -38.66 31.25
CA GLN A 528 8.08 -37.94 32.09
C GLN A 528 8.47 -38.03 33.57
N ALA A 529 7.99 -37.03 34.33
CA ALA A 529 7.81 -36.91 35.80
C ALA A 529 9.07 -36.53 36.62
N GLU A 530 9.08 -35.68 37.65
CA GLU A 530 8.15 -34.80 38.44
C GLU A 530 9.04 -34.06 39.52
N PRO A 531 8.57 -33.37 40.59
CA PRO A 531 7.80 -32.11 40.76
C PRO A 531 8.51 -31.08 41.73
N VAL A 532 7.86 -30.00 42.20
CA VAL A 532 7.85 -29.46 43.61
C VAL A 532 7.36 -27.98 43.77
N GLU A 533 6.30 -27.86 44.58
CA GLU A 533 5.87 -26.88 45.62
C GLU A 533 5.47 -25.39 45.38
N GLN A 534 4.32 -25.07 45.98
CA GLN A 534 3.68 -23.75 46.19
C GLN A 534 3.97 -23.21 47.62
N SER A 535 3.88 -21.88 47.79
CA SER A 535 3.79 -21.21 49.10
C SER A 535 2.54 -20.32 49.14
N THR A 536 1.80 -20.39 50.24
CA THR A 536 0.52 -19.71 50.52
C THR A 536 0.69 -18.63 51.60
N GLN A 537 -0.05 -17.52 51.49
CA GLN A 537 -0.47 -16.69 52.61
C GLN A 537 -1.92 -16.19 52.44
N THR A 538 -2.57 -15.99 53.59
CA THR A 538 -4.01 -16.08 53.89
C THR A 538 -4.71 -14.72 54.09
N SER A 539 -6.03 -14.63 53.84
CA SER A 539 -6.98 -13.87 54.70
C SER A 539 -8.49 -14.08 54.37
N THR A 540 -9.21 -14.66 55.35
CA THR A 540 -10.57 -14.39 55.91
C THR A 540 -11.84 -14.50 55.01
N PRO A 541 -12.95 -15.12 55.50
CA PRO A 541 -13.79 -15.97 54.67
C PRO A 541 -14.95 -15.20 54.02
N ALA A 542 -14.85 -14.99 52.72
CA ALA A 542 -16.03 -14.83 51.89
C ALA A 542 -16.67 -16.22 51.70
N ARG A 543 -17.99 -16.30 51.84
CA ARG A 543 -18.87 -17.41 51.45
C ARG A 543 -18.17 -18.24 50.35
N GLU A 544 -17.79 -19.49 50.62
CA GLU A 544 -17.05 -20.32 49.66
C GLU A 544 -17.78 -20.30 48.32
N VAL A 545 -17.27 -19.48 47.39
CA VAL A 545 -17.71 -19.45 46.01
C VAL A 545 -17.05 -20.66 45.39
N ASP A 546 -17.84 -21.51 44.75
CA ASP A 546 -17.34 -22.68 44.04
C ASP A 546 -16.20 -22.21 43.10
N PRO A 547 -14.97 -22.72 43.24
CA PRO A 547 -13.86 -22.35 42.37
C PRO A 547 -14.20 -22.47 40.89
N ALA A 548 -15.02 -23.46 40.52
CA ALA A 548 -15.47 -23.63 39.14
C ALA A 548 -16.43 -22.51 38.68
N GLU A 549 -17.23 -21.95 39.59
CA GLU A 549 -18.09 -20.79 39.30
C GLU A 549 -17.25 -19.52 39.13
N LEU A 550 -16.20 -19.35 39.95
CA LEU A 550 -15.29 -18.22 39.83
C LEU A 550 -14.49 -18.26 38.52
N ASP A 551 -13.96 -19.43 38.16
CA ASP A 551 -13.24 -19.63 36.90
C ASP A 551 -14.16 -19.34 35.70
N ARG A 552 -15.40 -19.82 35.75
CA ARG A 552 -16.42 -19.51 34.74
C ARG A 552 -16.72 -18.02 34.62
N MET A 553 -16.77 -17.29 35.73
CA MET A 553 -16.96 -15.84 35.73
C MET A 553 -15.75 -15.13 35.09
N VAL A 554 -14.53 -15.57 35.40
CA VAL A 554 -13.29 -15.03 34.82
C VAL A 554 -13.23 -15.29 33.32
N GLU A 555 -13.54 -16.51 32.88
CA GLU A 555 -13.62 -16.86 31.46
C GLU A 555 -14.63 -16.00 30.71
N ALA A 556 -15.82 -15.79 31.27
CA ALA A 556 -16.84 -14.93 30.66
C ALA A 556 -16.35 -13.48 30.53
N VAL A 557 -15.65 -12.96 31.54
CA VAL A 557 -15.07 -11.60 31.51
C VAL A 557 -13.92 -11.53 30.49
N HIS A 558 -13.06 -12.54 30.41
CA HIS A 558 -11.99 -12.61 29.41
C HIS A 558 -12.57 -12.65 28.01
N ALA A 559 -13.60 -13.44 27.76
CA ALA A 559 -14.30 -13.48 26.48
C ALA A 559 -14.91 -12.11 26.11
N MET A 560 -15.42 -11.34 27.09
CA MET A 560 -15.87 -9.97 26.87
C MET A 560 -14.73 -8.98 26.55
N ILE A 561 -13.56 -9.15 27.19
CA ILE A 561 -12.38 -8.28 26.96
C ILE A 561 -11.75 -8.58 25.59
N VAL A 562 -11.65 -9.86 25.24
CA VAL A 562 -11.08 -10.32 23.96
C VAL A 562 -12.02 -10.01 22.79
N GLY A 563 -13.34 -10.06 23.01
CA GLY A 563 -14.34 -9.60 22.05
C GLY A 563 -14.66 -10.60 20.93
N ASP A 564 -14.28 -11.86 21.08
CA ASP A 564 -14.46 -12.91 20.07
C ASP A 564 -15.95 -13.29 19.83
N LEU A 565 -16.83 -13.00 20.80
CA LEU A 565 -18.26 -13.27 20.73
C LEU A 565 -19.09 -12.02 21.07
N GLY A 566 -20.18 -11.80 20.33
CA GLY A 566 -21.10 -10.70 20.60
C GLY A 566 -21.89 -10.92 21.91
N MET A 567 -22.28 -9.82 22.57
CA MET A 567 -22.96 -9.83 23.89
C MET A 567 -24.13 -10.83 24.00
N ARG A 568 -24.93 -11.02 22.94
CA ARG A 568 -26.04 -11.99 22.93
C ARG A 568 -25.58 -13.46 22.96
N ALA A 569 -24.43 -13.76 22.34
CA ALA A 569 -23.86 -15.10 22.35
C ALA A 569 -23.28 -15.43 23.74
N LEU A 570 -22.54 -14.47 24.33
CA LEU A 570 -21.99 -14.62 25.68
C LEU A 570 -23.07 -14.81 26.75
N THR A 571 -24.18 -14.07 26.68
CA THR A 571 -25.30 -14.27 27.62
C THR A 571 -25.93 -15.66 27.49
N LYS A 572 -25.90 -16.25 26.29
CA LYS A 572 -26.47 -17.58 26.02
C LYS A 572 -25.51 -18.69 26.48
N GLU A 573 -24.22 -18.54 26.21
CA GLU A 573 -23.17 -19.50 26.55
C GLU A 573 -22.93 -19.59 28.05
N TYR A 574 -22.84 -18.44 28.72
CA TYR A 574 -22.62 -18.38 30.16
C TYR A 574 -23.93 -18.34 30.96
N GLY A 575 -25.09 -18.43 30.30
CA GLY A 575 -26.40 -18.55 30.96
C GLY A 575 -26.73 -17.39 31.92
N VAL A 576 -26.21 -16.20 31.65
CA VAL A 576 -26.36 -15.00 32.49
C VAL A 576 -26.83 -13.81 31.66
N ASP A 577 -27.56 -12.89 32.28
CA ASP A 577 -28.04 -11.71 31.59
C ASP A 577 -26.92 -10.67 31.33
N ARG A 578 -27.21 -9.74 30.43
CA ARG A 578 -26.26 -8.70 30.01
C ARG A 578 -25.80 -7.80 31.17
N SER A 579 -26.68 -7.48 32.11
CA SER A 579 -26.36 -6.61 33.24
C SER A 579 -25.40 -7.30 34.21
N THR A 580 -25.58 -8.60 34.41
CA THR A 580 -24.70 -9.45 35.22
C THR A 580 -23.30 -9.53 34.63
N LEU A 581 -23.17 -9.83 33.33
CA LEU A 581 -21.88 -9.83 32.63
C LEU A 581 -21.17 -8.46 32.69
N THR A 582 -21.92 -7.38 32.49
CA THR A 582 -21.38 -6.01 32.58
C THR A 582 -20.88 -5.71 33.99
N ARG A 583 -21.58 -6.19 35.02
CA ARG A 583 -21.16 -6.03 36.43
C ARG A 583 -19.88 -6.78 36.74
N TRP A 584 -19.73 -8.01 36.23
CA TRP A 584 -18.51 -8.81 36.40
C TRP A 584 -17.31 -8.13 35.73
N LEU A 585 -17.47 -7.66 34.49
CA LEU A 585 -16.41 -6.93 33.77
C LEU A 585 -15.97 -5.67 34.51
N SER A 586 -16.91 -4.89 35.05
CA SER A 586 -16.57 -3.69 35.83
C SER A 586 -15.78 -4.05 37.08
N ALA A 587 -16.27 -5.01 37.88
CA ALA A 587 -15.61 -5.42 39.12
C ALA A 587 -14.20 -5.95 38.86
N TYR A 588 -14.03 -6.78 37.82
CA TYR A 588 -12.73 -7.32 37.42
C TYR A 588 -11.76 -6.22 36.94
N SER A 589 -12.25 -5.28 36.12
CA SER A 589 -11.44 -4.17 35.60
C SER A 589 -11.02 -3.20 36.70
N ASP A 590 -11.89 -2.94 37.67
CA ASP A 590 -11.61 -2.03 38.79
C ASP A 590 -10.59 -2.65 39.75
N ALA A 591 -10.72 -3.94 40.05
CA ALA A 591 -9.74 -4.68 40.84
C ALA A 591 -8.37 -4.77 40.12
N GLY A 592 -8.37 -5.04 38.81
CA GLY A 592 -7.14 -5.06 38.00
C GLY A 592 -6.43 -3.71 37.96
N ARG A 593 -7.18 -2.61 37.78
CA ARG A 593 -6.62 -1.25 37.87
C ARG A 593 -6.02 -0.95 39.23
N GLU A 594 -6.67 -1.38 40.31
CA GLU A 594 -6.16 -1.19 41.66
C GLU A 594 -4.87 -1.99 41.93
N ALA A 595 -4.80 -3.24 41.44
CA ALA A 595 -3.58 -4.04 41.51
C ALA A 595 -2.43 -3.38 40.73
N LEU A 596 -2.70 -2.86 39.54
CA LEU A 596 -1.70 -2.14 38.74
C LEU A 596 -1.23 -0.83 39.40
N ARG A 597 -2.12 -0.12 40.12
CA ARG A 597 -1.72 1.06 40.91
C ARG A 597 -0.75 0.69 42.02
N LYS A 598 -0.97 -0.42 42.72
CA LYS A 598 -0.07 -0.91 43.76
C LYS A 598 1.30 -1.29 43.20
N LEU A 599 1.33 -2.06 42.11
CA LEU A 599 2.58 -2.40 41.42
C LEU A 599 3.36 -1.15 40.98
N LYS A 600 2.67 -0.14 40.42
CA LYS A 600 3.30 1.13 40.03
C LYS A 600 3.80 1.96 41.22
N ALA A 601 3.15 1.82 42.38
CA ALA A 601 3.58 2.48 43.61
C ALA A 601 4.78 1.77 44.28
N ASP A 602 4.95 0.47 44.05
CA ASP A 602 6.09 -0.33 44.53
C ASP A 602 7.33 -0.21 43.62
N GLU A 603 7.18 0.30 42.38
CA GLU A 603 8.26 0.55 41.41
C GLU A 603 8.90 1.96 41.53
N GLY A 604 8.40 2.82 42.43
CA GLY A 604 8.93 4.17 42.69
C GLY A 604 9.46 4.30 44.12
#